data_AF-D3JYJ1-F1
#
_entry.id   AF-D3JYJ1-F1
#
_cell.length_a   1.000
_cell.length_b   1.000
_cell.length_c   1.000
_cell.angle_alpha   90.00
_cell.angle_beta   90.00
_cell.angle_gamma   90.00
#
_symmetry.space_group_name_H-M   'P 1'
#
loop_
_entity.id
_entity.type
_entity.pdbx_description
1 polymer ?
#
loop_
_entity_poly.entity_id
_entity_poly.type
_entity_poly.pdbx_seq_one_letter_code
_entity_poly.pdbx_strand_id
1 'polypeptide(L)'
;LTEGCRGEGGRVWVWRDNPQTGEKERWYFLEDMYPAYGNLVPRDVASRAIYKVVVHMGLGMQNPNRVYLDLSHIPGDYLLRKLGGILEMYTDFVGKDPREVPMEIFPSIHYSMG
;
A
#
# COMPACT_ATOMS: atom_id res chain seq x y z
N LEU A 1 4.71 3.08 -8.83
CA LEU A 1 4.61 3.68 -7.48
C LEU A 1 4.85 2.66 -6.36
N THR A 2 4.14 1.53 -6.33
CA THR A 2 4.11 0.67 -5.12
C THR A 2 5.36 -0.19 -4.89
N GLU A 3 6.05 -0.62 -5.94
CA GLU A 3 7.14 -1.59 -5.82
C GLU A 3 8.39 -1.04 -5.13
N GLY A 4 8.87 0.15 -5.54
CA GLY A 4 9.99 0.82 -4.87
C GLY A 4 9.69 1.14 -3.41
N CYS A 5 8.48 1.67 -3.14
CA CYS A 5 8.06 1.95 -1.77
C CYS A 5 8.00 0.69 -0.89
N ARG A 6 7.50 -0.44 -1.41
CA ARG A 6 7.51 -1.72 -0.68
C ARG A 6 8.92 -2.25 -0.46
N GLY A 7 9.81 -2.12 -1.45
CA GLY A 7 11.21 -2.52 -1.35
C GLY A 7 11.98 -1.77 -0.25
N GLU A 8 11.62 -0.51 0.00
CA GLU A 8 12.17 0.30 1.10
C GLU A 8 11.48 0.05 2.46
N GLY A 9 10.58 -0.92 2.56
CA GLY A 9 9.88 -1.30 3.80
C GLY A 9 8.41 -0.87 3.87
N GLY A 10 7.87 -0.26 2.82
CA GLY A 10 6.47 0.17 2.79
C GLY A 10 5.48 -0.97 2.96
N ARG A 11 4.48 -0.76 3.81
CA ARG A 11 3.52 -1.79 4.24
C ARG A 11 2.14 -1.51 3.67
N VAL A 12 1.51 -2.52 3.06
CA VAL A 12 0.19 -2.37 2.44
C VAL A 12 -0.90 -2.88 3.37
N TRP A 13 -1.94 -2.07 3.59
CA TRP A 13 -3.02 -2.41 4.51
C TRP A 13 -4.38 -1.88 4.08
N VAL A 14 -5.42 -2.44 4.70
CA VAL A 14 -6.81 -1.98 4.63
C VAL A 14 -7.46 -2.01 6.00
N TRP A 15 -8.56 -1.28 6.16
CA TRP A 15 -9.39 -1.41 7.37
C TRP A 15 -10.14 -2.74 7.34
N ARG A 16 -10.10 -3.47 8.44
CA ARG A 16 -10.88 -4.69 8.65
C ARG A 16 -11.45 -4.69 10.06
N ASP A 17 -12.66 -5.21 10.22
CA ASP A 17 -13.25 -5.40 11.53
C ASP A 17 -12.51 -6.54 12.26
N ASN A 18 -12.02 -6.25 13.46
CA ASN A 18 -11.43 -7.24 14.34
C ASN A 18 -12.57 -8.11 14.91
N PRO A 19 -12.60 -9.43 14.65
CA PRO A 19 -13.68 -10.28 15.11
C PRO A 19 -13.73 -10.49 16.63
N GLN A 20 -12.65 -10.17 17.34
CA GLN A 20 -12.52 -10.33 18.80
C GLN A 20 -12.94 -9.07 19.55
N THR A 21 -12.62 -7.89 19.02
CA THR A 21 -12.96 -6.60 19.66
C THR A 21 -14.17 -5.91 19.04
N GLY A 22 -14.51 -6.24 17.80
CA GLY A 22 -15.52 -5.56 16.99
C GLY A 22 -15.08 -4.20 16.44
N GLU A 23 -13.83 -3.79 16.69
CA GLU A 23 -13.30 -2.50 16.25
C GLU A 23 -12.62 -2.60 14.88
N LYS A 24 -12.55 -1.49 14.15
CA LYS A 24 -11.77 -1.44 12.90
C LYS A 24 -10.28 -1.32 13.20
N GLU A 25 -9.49 -2.22 12.63
CA GLU A 25 -8.05 -2.22 12.74
C GLU A 25 -7.36 -2.27 11.37
N ARG A 26 -6.08 -1.91 11.33
CA ARG A 26 -5.26 -2.00 10.12
C ARG A 26 -4.87 -3.45 9.88
N TRP A 27 -5.35 -4.03 8.79
CA TRP A 27 -4.94 -5.36 8.37
C TRP A 27 -3.87 -5.27 7.27
N TYR A 28 -2.62 -5.57 7.66
CA TYR A 28 -1.46 -5.65 6.77
C TYR A 28 -1.47 -6.96 5.96
N PHE A 29 -2.42 -7.05 5.03
CA PHE A 29 -2.79 -8.32 4.39
C PHE A 29 -1.67 -9.01 3.62
N LEU A 30 -0.64 -8.31 3.12
CA LEU A 30 0.48 -8.96 2.45
C LEU A 30 1.36 -9.76 3.44
N GLU A 31 1.54 -9.25 4.65
CA GLU A 31 2.29 -9.94 5.72
C GLU A 31 1.51 -11.16 6.23
N ASP A 32 0.19 -11.03 6.34
CA ASP A 32 -0.70 -12.11 6.77
C ASP A 32 -0.86 -13.21 5.71
N MET A 33 -1.09 -12.83 4.44
CA MET A 33 -1.28 -13.78 3.34
C MET A 33 0.02 -14.44 2.87
N TYR A 34 1.17 -13.77 3.02
CA TYR A 34 2.47 -14.25 2.55
C TYR A 34 3.55 -14.15 3.63
N PRO A 35 3.51 -14.95 4.72
CA PRO A 35 4.40 -14.78 5.88
C PRO A 35 5.90 -14.87 5.56
N ALA A 36 6.28 -15.60 4.52
CA ALA A 36 7.68 -15.76 4.13
C ALA A 36 8.31 -14.51 3.50
N TYR A 37 7.51 -13.68 2.83
CA TYR A 37 8.01 -12.54 2.03
C TYR A 37 7.33 -11.21 2.39
N GLY A 38 6.10 -11.25 2.93
CA GLY A 38 5.30 -10.10 3.31
C GLY A 38 5.19 -9.05 2.21
N ASN A 39 5.62 -7.83 2.50
CA ASN A 39 5.57 -6.73 1.53
C ASN A 39 6.59 -6.87 0.38
N LEU A 40 7.56 -7.80 0.47
CA LEU A 40 8.58 -8.04 -0.56
C LEU A 40 8.15 -9.07 -1.61
N VAL A 41 6.89 -9.55 -1.57
CA VAL A 41 6.37 -10.43 -2.61
C VAL A 41 6.50 -9.80 -4.01
N PRO A 42 6.67 -10.63 -5.05
CA PRO A 42 6.68 -10.17 -6.45
C PRO A 42 5.50 -9.26 -6.78
N ARG A 43 5.71 -8.35 -7.72
CA ARG A 43 4.73 -7.33 -8.10
C ARG A 43 3.38 -7.93 -8.54
N ASP A 44 3.41 -9.01 -9.32
CA ASP A 44 2.21 -9.70 -9.79
C ASP A 44 1.42 -10.32 -8.62
N VAL A 45 2.12 -10.91 -7.64
CA VAL A 45 1.52 -11.47 -6.42
C VAL A 45 0.87 -10.36 -5.59
N ALA A 46 1.59 -9.24 -5.37
CA ALA A 46 1.04 -8.09 -4.66
C ALA A 46 -0.18 -7.52 -5.38
N SER A 47 -0.12 -7.36 -6.71
CA SER A 47 -1.21 -6.81 -7.52
C SER A 47 -2.47 -7.69 -7.43
N ARG A 48 -2.31 -9.01 -7.55
CA ARG A 48 -3.42 -9.98 -7.41
C ARG A 48 -4.00 -9.99 -6.00
N ALA A 49 -3.15 -9.87 -4.97
CA ALA A 49 -3.58 -9.79 -3.58
C ALA A 49 -4.40 -8.52 -3.33
N ILE A 50 -3.91 -7.35 -3.79
CA ILE A 50 -4.63 -6.08 -3.73
C ILE A 50 -5.98 -6.20 -4.43
N TYR A 51 -6.01 -6.74 -5.66
CA TYR A 51 -7.25 -6.94 -6.42
C TYR A 51 -8.24 -7.83 -5.64
N LYS A 52 -7.78 -8.96 -5.09
CA LYS A 52 -8.62 -9.84 -4.27
C LYS A 52 -9.21 -9.11 -3.06
N VAL A 53 -8.40 -8.36 -2.33
CA VAL A 53 -8.83 -7.62 -1.13
C VAL A 53 -9.85 -6.54 -1.48
N VAL A 54 -9.63 -5.76 -2.54
CA VAL A 54 -10.54 -4.65 -2.87
C VAL A 54 -11.79 -5.09 -3.62
N VAL A 55 -11.68 -6.05 -4.57
CA VAL A 55 -12.79 -6.46 -5.44
C VAL A 55 -13.57 -7.64 -4.89
N HIS A 56 -12.88 -8.70 -4.46
CA HIS A 56 -13.57 -9.93 -4.02
C HIS A 56 -13.97 -9.88 -2.55
N MET A 57 -13.15 -9.26 -1.70
CA MET A 57 -13.45 -9.13 -0.27
C MET A 57 -14.16 -7.82 0.08
N GLY A 58 -14.11 -6.81 -0.80
CA GLY A 58 -14.74 -5.51 -0.56
C GLY A 58 -14.09 -4.69 0.55
N LEU A 59 -12.87 -5.03 0.97
CA LEU A 59 -12.20 -4.44 2.15
C LEU A 59 -11.35 -3.20 1.81
N GLY A 60 -11.36 -2.71 0.56
CA GLY A 60 -10.66 -1.49 0.16
C GLY A 60 -11.47 -0.20 0.40
N MET A 61 -10.84 0.94 0.14
CA MET A 61 -11.59 2.18 -0.07
C MET A 61 -12.48 2.00 -1.31
N GLN A 62 -13.75 2.36 -1.20
CA GLN A 62 -14.72 2.23 -2.28
C GLN A 62 -14.77 3.52 -3.11
N ASN A 63 -14.96 3.40 -4.43
CA ASN A 63 -15.12 4.51 -5.37
C ASN A 63 -14.00 5.58 -5.34
N PRO A 64 -12.76 5.26 -5.79
CA PRO A 64 -12.36 4.03 -6.46
C PRO A 64 -11.68 3.03 -5.52
N ASN A 65 -11.61 1.76 -5.95
CA ASN A 65 -10.94 0.67 -5.24
C ASN A 65 -9.46 0.99 -4.95
N ARG A 66 -9.16 1.35 -3.71
CA ARG A 66 -7.80 1.67 -3.22
C ARG A 66 -7.46 0.91 -1.94
N VAL A 67 -6.17 0.78 -1.69
CA VAL A 67 -5.58 0.32 -0.42
C VAL A 67 -4.59 1.35 0.08
N TYR A 68 -4.21 1.25 1.35
CA TYR A 68 -3.23 2.14 1.96
C TYR A 68 -1.81 1.55 1.84
N LEU A 69 -0.84 2.42 1.62
CA LEU A 69 0.59 2.12 1.64
C LEU A 69 1.27 3.04 2.67
N ASP A 70 1.73 2.44 3.76
CA ASP A 70 2.28 3.13 4.92
C ASP A 70 3.81 3.14 4.88
N LEU A 71 4.38 4.34 4.91
CA LEU A 71 5.82 4.61 5.02
C LEU A 71 6.19 5.32 6.33
N SER A 72 5.22 5.69 7.17
CA SER A 72 5.41 6.58 8.33
C SER A 72 6.33 6.04 9.41
N HIS A 73 6.56 4.73 9.41
CA HIS A 73 7.47 4.05 10.33
C HIS A 73 8.94 4.10 9.88
N ILE A 74 9.23 4.61 8.68
CA ILE A 74 10.58 4.71 8.11
C ILE A 74 11.09 6.14 8.31
N PRO A 75 12.36 6.34 8.73
CA PRO A 75 12.92 7.68 8.90
C PRO A 75 12.77 8.56 7.65
N GLY A 76 12.26 9.78 7.83
CA GLY A 76 11.93 10.68 6.72
C GLY A 76 13.14 11.10 5.87
N ASP A 77 14.32 11.22 6.48
CA ASP A 77 15.59 11.52 5.80
C ASP A 77 16.06 10.35 4.92
N TYR A 78 15.81 9.12 5.36
CA TYR A 78 16.05 7.91 4.58
C TYR A 78 15.10 7.86 3.38
N LEU A 79 13.80 8.07 3.61
CA LEU A 79 12.80 8.08 2.54
C LEU A 79 13.07 9.19 1.52
N LEU A 80 13.50 10.38 1.95
CA LEU A 80 13.82 11.49 1.04
C LEU A 80 14.99 11.14 0.12
N ARG A 81 16.03 10.48 0.65
CA ARG A 81 17.18 10.03 -0.16
C ARG A 81 16.82 8.93 -1.16
N LYS A 82 15.91 8.02 -0.79
CA LYS A 82 15.58 6.83 -1.60
C LYS A 82 14.41 7.05 -2.56
N LEU A 83 13.39 7.76 -2.10
CA LEU A 83 12.08 7.91 -2.74
C LEU A 83 11.68 9.37 -2.96
N GLY A 84 12.60 10.34 -2.83
CA GLY A 84 12.32 11.77 -2.87
C GLY A 84 11.38 12.20 -4.01
N GLY A 85 11.66 11.77 -5.24
CA GLY A 85 10.78 12.09 -6.38
C GLY A 85 9.38 11.48 -6.31
N ILE A 86 9.21 10.32 -5.67
CA ILE A 86 7.87 9.72 -5.44
C ILE A 86 7.13 10.51 -4.36
N LEU A 87 7.83 10.89 -3.28
CA LEU A 87 7.26 11.65 -2.18
C LEU A 87 6.79 13.03 -2.63
N GLU A 88 7.63 13.74 -3.37
CA GLU A 88 7.32 15.06 -3.94
C GLU A 88 6.14 14.97 -4.90
N MET A 89 6.19 14.04 -5.87
CA MET A 89 5.09 13.82 -6.81
C MET A 89 3.77 13.55 -6.09
N TYR A 90 3.75 12.65 -5.10
CA TYR A 90 2.51 12.37 -4.35
C TYR A 90 2.03 13.62 -3.60
N THR A 91 2.95 14.36 -2.98
CA THR A 91 2.63 15.59 -2.25
C THR A 91 2.05 16.66 -3.16
N ASP A 92 2.61 16.84 -4.35
CA ASP A 92 2.13 17.83 -5.33
C ASP A 92 0.74 17.48 -5.88
N PHE A 93 0.49 16.20 -6.19
CA PHE A 93 -0.79 15.77 -6.76
C PHE A 93 -1.89 15.55 -5.73
N VAL A 94 -1.55 15.17 -4.49
CA VAL A 94 -2.53 14.77 -3.46
C VAL A 94 -2.59 15.78 -2.29
N GLY A 95 -1.57 16.63 -2.13
CA GLY A 95 -1.49 17.60 -1.04
C GLY A 95 -1.20 16.99 0.32
N LYS A 96 -0.66 15.77 0.36
CA LYS A 96 -0.43 14.98 1.58
C LYS A 96 1.00 14.44 1.58
N ASP A 97 1.71 14.54 2.70
CA ASP A 97 3.06 14.02 2.85
C ASP A 97 3.04 12.51 3.20
N PRO A 98 3.56 11.61 2.33
CA PRO A 98 3.59 10.17 2.59
C PRO A 98 4.40 9.74 3.81
N ARG A 99 5.24 10.62 4.35
CA ARG A 99 6.02 10.36 5.57
C ARG A 99 5.14 10.46 6.83
N GLU A 100 4.08 11.26 6.76
CA GLU A 100 3.17 11.50 7.88
C GLU A 100 1.86 10.71 7.73
N VAL A 101 1.38 10.58 6.50
CA VAL A 101 0.11 9.90 6.21
C VAL A 101 0.28 8.79 5.16
N PRO A 102 -0.45 7.67 5.30
CA PRO A 102 -0.36 6.58 4.34
C PRO A 102 -0.86 7.01 2.96
N MET A 103 -0.15 6.58 1.92
CA MET A 103 -0.56 6.82 0.53
C MET A 103 -1.75 5.94 0.14
N GLU A 104 -2.60 6.47 -0.73
CA GLU A 104 -3.73 5.76 -1.29
C GLU A 104 -3.38 5.22 -2.69
N ILE A 105 -3.21 3.90 -2.82
CA ILE A 105 -2.76 3.24 -4.05
C ILE A 105 -3.85 2.32 -4.61
N PHE A 106 -3.88 2.13 -5.92
CA PHE A 106 -4.76 1.17 -6.58
C PHE A 106 -3.95 0.30 -7.55
N PRO A 107 -4.40 -0.92 -7.84
CA PRO A 107 -3.82 -1.73 -8.90
C PRO A 107 -4.21 -1.10 -10.25
N SER A 108 -3.33 -0.30 -10.84
CA SER A 108 -3.47 0.15 -12.22
C SER A 108 -2.70 -0.74 -13.17
N ILE A 109 -3.23 -0.92 -14.38
CA ILE A 109 -2.49 -1.49 -15.50
C ILE A 109 -1.28 -0.59 -15.73
N HIS A 110 -0.10 -1.12 -15.42
CA HIS A 110 1.16 -0.56 -15.87
C HIS A 110 1.67 -1.56 -16.91
N TYR A 111 1.74 -1.12 -18.16
CA TYR A 111 1.97 -1.86 -19.41
C TYR A 111 0.73 -2.48 -20.06
N SER A 112 0.35 -1.92 -21.22
CA SER A 112 -0.08 -2.74 -22.36
C SER A 112 1.20 -3.27 -23.00
N MET A 113 1.47 -4.57 -22.93
CA MET A 113 2.35 -5.17 -23.93
C MET A 113 1.56 -5.16 -25.23
N GLY A 114 1.95 -4.26 -26.15
CA GLY A 114 1.49 -4.26 -27.53
C GLY A 114 2.10 -5.40 -28.33
#